data_AF-A0A351FAQ9-F1
#
_entry.id   AF-A0A351FAQ9-F1
#
_cell.length_a   1.000
_cell.length_b   1.000
_cell.length_c   1.000
_cell.angle_alpha   90.00
_cell.angle_beta   90.00
_cell.angle_gamma   90.00
#
_symmetry.space_group_name_H-M   'P 1'
#
loop_
_entity.id
_entity.type
_entity.pdbx_description
1 polymer ?
#
loop_
_entity_poly.entity_id
_entity_poly.type
_entity_poly.pdbx_seq_one_letter_code
_entity_poly.pdbx_strand_id
1 'polypeptide(L)'
;MHWGNPPDIQTKDYRPLPGNFGMGSSTLANWIKDKIAEDKENGKLPGDRKPDDLTDIEKQDPRRIEKETLEAVREGKLSVEDARKKLDALRKEMAKKGEFKRPTRPQRPPVPEEVKESIESVKALEKSLHEEIKAKVDELGKDATREDIKVAVESFKEANKARFEEIKEKHEAIREKMKDARPEKPERPALSDELKAKVEVLQEKRKEMHEAQKELHQNLKEASEEDRKEMIADFKEANKAKHEEIKSKTKEVKEEIRALVETEATRTSDL
;
A
#
# COMPACT_ATOMS: atom_id res chain seq x y z
N MET A 1 -27.02 10.33 22.76
CA MET A 1 -26.72 10.70 24.17
C MET A 1 -28.06 10.97 24.84
N HIS A 2 -28.39 10.34 25.97
CA HIS A 2 -29.75 10.28 26.56
C HIS A 2 -29.98 11.19 27.77
N TRP A 3 -28.98 11.97 28.20
CA TRP A 3 -29.01 12.77 29.43
C TRP A 3 -29.81 14.09 29.36
N GLY A 4 -30.44 14.40 28.22
CA GLY A 4 -31.18 15.65 28.00
C GLY A 4 -30.25 16.85 27.76
N ASN A 5 -30.80 18.06 27.90
CA ASN A 5 -30.05 19.30 27.71
C ASN A 5 -29.15 19.58 28.92
N PRO A 6 -27.92 20.09 28.70
CA PRO A 6 -27.05 20.54 29.78
C PRO A 6 -27.61 21.79 30.47
N PRO A 7 -27.04 22.19 31.62
CA PRO A 7 -27.47 23.40 32.33
C PRO A 7 -27.41 24.65 31.43
N ASP A 8 -28.50 25.42 31.40
CA ASP A 8 -28.62 26.64 30.59
C ASP A 8 -27.71 27.77 31.09
N ILE A 9 -27.42 27.79 32.39
CA ILE A 9 -26.50 28.74 33.01
C ILE A 9 -25.21 27.99 33.32
N GLN A 10 -24.13 28.40 32.67
CA GLN A 10 -22.80 27.82 32.84
C GLN A 10 -21.79 28.87 33.30
N THR A 11 -20.83 28.44 34.11
CA THR A 11 -19.69 29.27 34.49
C THR A 11 -18.78 29.55 33.28
N LYS A 12 -18.08 30.70 33.29
CA LYS A 12 -17.18 31.12 32.20
C LYS A 12 -15.79 30.46 32.24
N ASP A 13 -15.56 29.54 33.16
CA ASP A 13 -14.28 28.85 33.26
C ASP A 13 -14.14 27.78 32.17
N TYR A 14 -12.91 27.38 31.87
CA TYR A 14 -12.62 26.41 30.82
C TYR A 14 -11.67 25.33 31.34
N ARG A 15 -12.15 24.10 31.39
CA ARG A 15 -11.49 22.96 32.02
C ARG A 15 -11.76 21.67 31.26
N PRO A 16 -10.91 20.64 31.40
CA PRO A 16 -11.18 19.33 30.82
C PRO A 16 -12.44 18.69 31.43
N LEU A 17 -13.33 18.21 30.58
CA LEU A 17 -14.57 17.52 30.97
C LEU A 17 -14.28 16.04 31.26
N PRO A 18 -14.93 15.45 32.28
CA PRO A 18 -14.78 14.03 32.60
C PRO A 18 -15.33 13.16 31.46
N GLY A 19 -14.82 11.93 31.30
CA GLY A 19 -15.33 11.00 30.27
C GLY A 19 -14.88 11.30 28.83
N ASN A 20 -13.80 12.08 28.65
CA ASN A 20 -13.20 12.40 27.35
C ASN A 20 -14.10 13.22 26.40
N PHE A 21 -15.04 13.99 26.95
CA PHE A 21 -15.96 14.86 26.20
C PHE A 21 -15.36 16.22 25.77
N GLY A 22 -14.04 16.41 25.91
CA GLY A 22 -13.34 17.63 25.52
C GLY A 22 -13.17 18.62 26.68
N MET A 23 -13.37 19.92 26.44
CA MET A 23 -13.23 20.98 27.44
C MET A 23 -14.49 21.84 27.54
N GLY A 24 -14.76 22.40 28.72
CA GLY A 24 -15.93 23.23 28.96
C GLY A 24 -15.96 23.84 30.36
N SER A 25 -17.11 24.39 30.73
CA SER A 25 -17.35 25.01 32.04
C SER A 25 -17.30 24.00 33.18
N SER A 26 -16.94 24.43 34.38
CA SER A 26 -17.03 23.54 35.55
C SER A 26 -18.46 23.16 35.90
N THR A 27 -19.44 24.02 35.62
CA THR A 27 -20.87 23.65 35.72
C THR A 27 -21.20 22.48 34.80
N LEU A 28 -20.73 22.52 33.55
CA LEU A 28 -20.89 21.42 32.61
C LEU A 28 -20.09 20.18 33.04
N ALA A 29 -18.87 20.36 33.55
CA ALA A 29 -18.03 19.27 34.03
C ALA A 29 -18.68 18.49 35.18
N ASN A 30 -19.26 19.20 36.15
CA ASN A 30 -19.96 18.59 37.28
C ASN A 30 -21.25 17.90 36.83
N TRP A 31 -22.03 18.53 35.94
CA TRP A 31 -23.23 17.91 35.40
C TRP A 31 -22.92 16.61 34.63
N ILE A 32 -21.88 16.61 33.79
CA ILE A 32 -21.43 15.39 33.10
C ILE A 32 -20.97 14.34 34.13
N LYS A 33 -20.22 14.73 35.16
CA LYS A 33 -19.76 13.81 36.21
C LYS A 33 -20.93 13.13 36.92
N ASP A 34 -21.97 13.88 37.27
CA ASP A 34 -23.15 13.36 37.96
C ASP A 34 -23.93 12.43 37.04
N LYS A 35 -24.08 12.77 35.76
CA LYS A 35 -24.71 11.89 34.77
C LYS A 35 -23.94 10.61 34.52
N ILE A 36 -22.60 10.67 34.47
CA ILE A 36 -21.76 9.47 34.40
C ILE A 36 -21.95 8.58 35.64
N ALA A 37 -22.09 9.18 36.83
CA ALA A 37 -22.32 8.44 38.07
C ALA A 37 -23.70 7.78 38.11
N GLU A 38 -24.77 8.51 37.73
CA GLU A 38 -26.13 7.98 37.58
C GLU A 38 -26.16 6.84 36.57
N ASP A 39 -25.47 6.99 35.43
CA ASP A 39 -25.37 5.97 34.40
C ASP A 39 -24.61 4.73 34.91
N LYS A 40 -23.55 4.92 35.72
CA LYS A 40 -22.78 3.84 36.33
C LYS A 40 -23.60 3.05 37.36
N GLU A 41 -24.42 3.72 38.17
CA GLU A 41 -25.34 3.05 39.11
C GLU A 41 -26.45 2.29 38.38
N ASN A 42 -26.89 2.78 37.23
CA ASN A 42 -27.87 2.12 36.35
C ASN A 42 -27.25 1.11 35.36
N GLY A 43 -25.96 0.76 35.52
CA GLY A 43 -25.26 -0.24 34.70
C GLY A 43 -24.95 0.19 33.25
N LYS A 44 -25.12 1.47 32.92
CA LYS A 44 -24.86 2.07 31.60
C LYS A 44 -23.59 2.92 31.62
N LEU A 45 -22.39 2.33 31.72
CA LEU A 45 -21.18 3.15 31.69
C LEU A 45 -20.98 3.87 30.33
N PRO A 46 -20.61 5.16 30.31
CA PRO A 46 -20.18 5.84 29.09
C PRO A 46 -18.74 5.45 28.78
N GLY A 47 -18.56 4.60 27.76
CA GLY A 47 -17.25 4.17 27.25
C GLY A 47 -17.20 2.70 26.87
N ASP A 48 -18.01 1.85 27.52
CA ASP A 48 -18.08 0.40 27.29
C ASP A 48 -19.50 -0.04 26.93
N ARG A 49 -20.08 0.54 25.88
CA ARG A 49 -21.32 -0.02 25.32
C ARG A 49 -20.99 -1.33 24.63
N LYS A 50 -21.62 -2.42 25.07
CA LYS A 50 -21.53 -3.71 24.37
C LYS A 50 -22.12 -3.56 22.95
N PRO A 51 -21.67 -4.36 21.97
CA PRO A 51 -22.17 -4.32 20.59
C PRO A 51 -23.70 -4.34 20.47
N ASP A 52 -24.39 -5.01 21.40
CA ASP A 52 -25.84 -5.17 21.39
C ASP A 52 -26.60 -3.88 21.73
N ASP A 53 -26.00 -2.98 22.52
CA ASP A 53 -26.63 -1.74 23.03
C ASP A 53 -26.51 -0.53 22.08
N LEU A 54 -26.02 -0.76 20.85
CA LEU A 54 -25.85 0.27 19.84
C LEU A 54 -27.13 0.47 19.02
N THR A 55 -27.37 1.72 18.65
CA THR A 55 -28.47 2.06 17.74
C THR A 55 -28.21 1.48 16.34
N ASP A 56 -29.26 1.22 15.56
CA ASP A 56 -29.13 0.63 14.22
C ASP A 56 -28.27 1.48 13.27
N ILE A 57 -28.20 2.80 13.52
CA ILE A 57 -27.35 3.75 12.80
C ILE A 57 -25.87 3.54 13.16
N GLU A 58 -25.54 3.35 14.44
CA GLU A 58 -24.16 3.10 14.90
C GLU A 58 -23.67 1.70 14.52
N LYS A 59 -24.58 0.71 14.44
CA LYS A 59 -24.30 -0.64 13.90
C LYS A 59 -24.00 -0.60 12.40
N GLN A 60 -24.51 0.40 11.69
CA GLN A 60 -24.24 0.64 10.27
C GLN A 60 -22.98 1.50 10.04
N ASP A 61 -22.24 1.90 11.08
CA ASP A 61 -21.00 2.66 10.91
C ASP A 61 -19.99 1.85 10.05
N PRO A 62 -19.60 2.39 8.89
CA PRO A 62 -18.71 1.70 7.98
C PRO A 62 -17.35 1.32 8.57
N ARG A 63 -16.80 2.12 9.50
CA ARG A 63 -15.52 1.84 10.16
C ARG A 63 -15.62 0.63 11.08
N ARG A 64 -16.77 0.46 11.71
CA ARG A 64 -17.05 -0.67 12.59
C ARG A 64 -17.23 -1.96 11.79
N ILE A 65 -18.04 -1.90 10.73
CA ILE A 65 -18.22 -3.04 9.82
C ILE A 65 -16.86 -3.44 9.21
N GLU A 66 -16.01 -2.48 8.86
CA GLU A 66 -14.66 -2.77 8.39
C GLU A 66 -13.82 -3.50 9.44
N LYS A 67 -13.80 -3.01 10.68
CA LYS A 67 -13.07 -3.65 11.79
C LYS A 67 -13.57 -5.07 12.06
N GLU A 68 -14.88 -5.27 12.15
CA GLU A 68 -15.50 -6.59 12.39
C GLU A 68 -15.19 -7.57 11.25
N THR A 69 -15.19 -7.11 9.99
CA THR A 69 -14.81 -7.97 8.85
C THR A 69 -13.34 -8.37 8.89
N LEU A 70 -12.44 -7.50 9.32
CA LEU A 70 -11.02 -7.81 9.46
C LEU A 70 -10.75 -8.75 10.65
N GLU A 71 -11.47 -8.58 11.76
CA GLU A 71 -11.43 -9.51 12.90
C GLU A 71 -11.96 -10.89 12.50
N ALA A 72 -13.05 -10.98 11.75
CA ALA A 72 -13.57 -12.25 11.23
C ALA A 72 -12.58 -12.98 10.30
N VAL A 73 -11.81 -12.25 9.49
CA VAL A 73 -10.70 -12.83 8.70
C VAL A 73 -9.58 -13.33 9.60
N ARG A 74 -9.19 -12.52 10.60
CA ARG A 74 -8.14 -12.88 11.56
C ARG A 74 -8.50 -14.12 12.38
N GLU A 75 -9.77 -14.27 12.71
CA GLU A 75 -10.33 -15.42 13.42
C GLU A 75 -10.63 -16.63 12.51
N GLY A 76 -10.40 -16.50 11.20
CA GLY A 76 -10.67 -17.57 10.22
C GLY A 76 -12.15 -17.85 9.96
N LYS A 77 -13.06 -17.01 10.48
CA LYS A 77 -14.52 -17.10 10.28
C LYS A 77 -14.95 -16.61 8.89
N LEU A 78 -14.08 -15.89 8.19
CA LEU A 78 -14.34 -15.33 6.86
C LEU A 78 -13.09 -15.47 5.97
N SER A 79 -13.27 -15.88 4.72
CA SER A 79 -12.18 -15.88 3.73
C SER A 79 -11.72 -14.46 3.41
N VAL A 80 -10.42 -14.29 3.15
CA VAL A 80 -9.82 -13.01 2.73
C VAL A 80 -10.53 -12.46 1.48
N GLU A 81 -10.92 -13.33 0.55
CA GLU A 81 -11.62 -12.92 -0.68
C GLU A 81 -13.03 -12.40 -0.41
N ASP A 82 -13.76 -13.05 0.50
CA ASP A 82 -15.13 -12.67 0.85
C ASP A 82 -15.16 -11.40 1.69
N ALA A 83 -14.20 -11.25 2.60
CA ALA A 83 -13.99 -10.00 3.33
C ALA A 83 -13.69 -8.85 2.38
N ARG A 84 -12.83 -9.06 1.37
CA ARG A 84 -12.51 -8.06 0.36
C ARG A 84 -13.75 -7.65 -0.44
N LYS A 85 -14.57 -8.60 -0.90
CA LYS A 85 -15.83 -8.29 -1.60
C LYS A 85 -16.79 -7.48 -0.72
N LYS A 86 -16.94 -7.88 0.55
CA LYS A 86 -17.81 -7.20 1.53
C LYS A 86 -17.34 -5.77 1.82
N LEU A 87 -16.05 -5.57 2.06
CA LEU A 87 -15.43 -4.26 2.25
C LEU A 87 -15.53 -3.38 1.01
N ASP A 88 -15.33 -3.94 -0.18
CA ASP A 88 -15.44 -3.20 -1.43
C ASP A 88 -16.87 -2.73 -1.72
N ALA A 89 -17.87 -3.57 -1.42
CA ALA A 89 -19.28 -3.20 -1.53
C ALA A 89 -19.64 -2.07 -0.55
N LEU A 90 -19.26 -2.22 0.72
CA LEU A 90 -19.47 -1.21 1.76
C LEU A 90 -18.83 0.14 1.40
N ARG A 91 -17.56 0.13 0.97
CA ARG A 91 -16.86 1.33 0.50
C ARG A 91 -17.45 1.92 -0.79
N LYS A 92 -18.18 1.15 -1.60
CA LYS A 92 -18.89 1.66 -2.80
C LYS A 92 -20.16 2.37 -2.38
N GLU A 93 -20.92 1.79 -1.46
CA GLU A 93 -22.14 2.40 -0.92
C GLU A 93 -21.84 3.69 -0.15
N MET A 94 -20.80 3.69 0.70
CA MET A 94 -20.34 4.92 1.34
C MET A 94 -19.95 6.01 0.33
N ALA A 95 -19.32 5.61 -0.79
CA ALA A 95 -18.92 6.56 -1.82
C ALA A 95 -20.13 7.17 -2.54
N LYS A 96 -21.18 6.37 -2.80
CA LYS A 96 -22.46 6.86 -3.33
C LYS A 96 -23.17 7.82 -2.38
N LYS A 97 -23.10 7.56 -1.06
CA LYS A 97 -23.68 8.42 -0.01
C LYS A 97 -22.85 9.69 0.28
N GLY A 98 -21.65 9.82 -0.28
CA GLY A 98 -20.75 10.96 -0.04
C GLY A 98 -19.96 10.88 1.28
N GLU A 99 -20.18 9.85 2.09
CA GLU A 99 -19.51 9.59 3.38
C GLU A 99 -18.05 9.13 3.19
N PHE A 100 -17.68 8.69 1.99
CA PHE A 100 -16.34 8.23 1.66
C PHE A 100 -15.88 8.71 0.28
N LYS A 101 -14.92 9.64 0.22
CA LYS A 101 -14.24 10.01 -1.02
C LYS A 101 -13.17 8.96 -1.35
N ARG A 102 -13.47 8.07 -2.30
CA ARG A 102 -12.44 7.20 -2.88
C ARG A 102 -11.41 8.07 -3.61
N PRO A 103 -10.10 7.91 -3.38
CA PRO A 103 -9.09 8.53 -4.22
C PRO A 103 -9.32 8.09 -5.66
N THR A 104 -9.74 9.00 -6.53
CA THR A 104 -9.85 8.73 -7.96
C THR A 104 -8.46 8.83 -8.55
N ARG A 105 -7.98 7.74 -9.14
CA ARG A 105 -6.74 7.82 -9.91
C ARG A 105 -7.01 8.73 -11.11
N PRO A 106 -6.17 9.75 -11.36
CA PRO A 106 -6.25 10.51 -12.61
C PRO A 106 -6.25 9.52 -13.78
N GLN A 107 -7.18 9.69 -14.71
CA GLN A 107 -7.22 8.87 -15.91
C GLN A 107 -5.90 9.09 -16.65
N ARG A 108 -5.20 8.00 -16.98
CA ARG A 108 -4.00 8.11 -17.82
C ARG A 108 -4.45 8.56 -19.21
N PRO A 109 -3.74 9.48 -19.87
CA PRO A 109 -4.06 9.81 -21.25
C PRO A 109 -4.04 8.55 -22.12
N PRO A 110 -4.92 8.47 -23.14
CA PRO A 110 -4.96 7.33 -24.03
C PRO A 110 -3.60 7.18 -24.73
N VAL A 111 -3.14 5.95 -24.88
CA VAL A 111 -1.93 5.63 -25.64
C VAL A 111 -2.14 6.07 -27.11
N PRO A 112 -1.18 6.80 -27.73
CA PRO A 112 -1.27 7.15 -29.15
C PRO A 112 -1.51 5.92 -30.03
N GLU A 113 -2.30 6.05 -31.10
CA GLU A 113 -2.67 4.92 -31.96
C GLU A 113 -1.44 4.22 -32.55
N GLU A 114 -0.45 4.97 -33.01
CA GLU A 114 0.83 4.42 -33.50
C GLU A 114 1.54 3.54 -32.46
N VAL A 115 1.46 3.90 -31.18
CA VAL A 115 2.07 3.11 -30.11
C VAL A 115 1.27 1.83 -29.86
N LYS A 116 -0.06 1.87 -29.97
CA LYS A 116 -0.90 0.67 -29.88
C LYS A 116 -0.59 -0.32 -30.99
N GLU A 117 -0.46 0.14 -32.23
CA GLU A 117 -0.10 -0.71 -33.38
C GLU A 117 1.27 -1.37 -33.17
N SER A 118 2.26 -0.61 -32.69
CA SER A 118 3.58 -1.17 -32.37
C SER A 118 3.52 -2.23 -31.26
N ILE A 119 2.71 -2.02 -30.21
CA ILE A 119 2.48 -3.01 -29.15
C ILE A 119 1.83 -4.28 -29.72
N GLU A 120 0.84 -4.16 -30.61
CA GLU A 120 0.19 -5.29 -31.25
C GLU A 120 1.15 -6.08 -32.14
N SER A 121 2.02 -5.39 -32.87
CA SER A 121 3.05 -6.02 -33.69
C SER A 121 4.04 -6.83 -32.84
N VAL A 122 4.44 -6.31 -31.68
CA VAL A 122 5.34 -7.02 -30.75
C VAL A 122 4.65 -8.24 -30.15
N LYS A 123 3.38 -8.11 -29.74
CA LYS A 123 2.60 -9.25 -29.25
C LYS A 123 2.46 -10.36 -30.28
N ALA A 124 2.28 -10.01 -31.55
CA ALA A 124 2.21 -10.99 -32.64
C ALA A 124 3.53 -11.74 -32.80
N LEU A 125 4.68 -11.04 -32.77
CA LEU A 125 6.01 -11.64 -32.84
C LEU A 125 6.34 -12.51 -31.62
N GLU A 126 5.98 -12.07 -30.42
CA GLU A 126 6.13 -12.88 -29.20
C GLU A 126 5.28 -14.14 -29.30
N LYS A 127 4.02 -14.02 -29.73
CA LYS A 127 3.12 -15.16 -29.91
C LYS A 127 3.66 -16.16 -30.93
N SER A 128 4.17 -15.70 -32.07
CA SER A 128 4.73 -16.62 -33.07
C SER A 128 5.97 -17.35 -32.54
N LEU A 129 6.89 -16.66 -31.85
CA LEU A 129 8.03 -17.32 -31.21
C LEU A 129 7.62 -18.32 -30.12
N HIS A 130 6.57 -17.99 -29.36
CA HIS A 130 6.02 -18.90 -28.36
C HIS A 130 5.38 -20.15 -28.99
N GLU A 131 4.70 -20.02 -30.12
CA GLU A 131 4.13 -21.15 -30.85
C GLU A 131 5.23 -22.01 -31.51
N GLU A 132 6.25 -21.40 -32.10
CA GLU A 132 7.40 -22.09 -32.68
C GLU A 132 8.20 -22.88 -31.64
N ILE A 133 8.51 -22.28 -30.48
CA ILE A 133 9.25 -22.99 -29.43
C ILE A 133 8.41 -24.10 -28.82
N LYS A 134 7.09 -23.89 -28.70
CA LYS A 134 6.16 -24.92 -28.23
C LYS A 134 6.13 -26.10 -29.20
N ALA A 135 6.04 -25.85 -30.51
CA ALA A 135 6.08 -26.90 -31.52
C ALA A 135 7.39 -27.71 -31.45
N LYS A 136 8.55 -27.04 -31.31
CA LYS A 136 9.85 -27.72 -31.15
C LYS A 136 9.93 -28.56 -29.88
N VAL A 137 9.32 -28.12 -28.79
CA VAL A 137 9.27 -28.91 -27.55
C VAL A 137 8.29 -30.08 -27.69
N ASP A 138 7.16 -29.88 -28.36
CA ASP A 138 6.17 -30.93 -28.61
C ASP A 138 6.74 -32.03 -29.56
N GLU A 139 7.60 -31.68 -30.51
CA GLU A 139 8.33 -32.61 -31.40
C GLU A 139 9.26 -33.58 -30.65
N LEU A 140 9.80 -33.18 -29.50
CA LEU A 140 10.63 -34.06 -28.66
C LEU A 140 9.81 -35.16 -27.97
N GLY A 141 8.48 -35.02 -27.91
CA GLY A 141 7.57 -35.98 -27.30
C GLY A 141 7.49 -35.89 -25.78
N LYS A 142 6.52 -36.60 -25.19
CA LYS A 142 6.22 -36.55 -23.74
C LYS A 142 7.28 -37.22 -22.86
N ASP A 143 8.15 -38.04 -23.45
CA ASP A 143 9.20 -38.79 -22.76
C ASP A 143 10.57 -38.07 -22.82
N ALA A 144 10.62 -36.88 -23.43
CA ALA A 144 11.84 -36.07 -23.51
C ALA A 144 12.36 -35.72 -22.10
N THR A 145 13.67 -35.87 -21.89
CA THR A 145 14.26 -35.51 -20.61
C THR A 145 14.32 -33.99 -20.46
N ARG A 146 14.40 -33.51 -19.21
CA ARG A 146 14.52 -32.08 -18.92
C ARG A 146 15.75 -31.44 -19.57
N GLU A 147 16.83 -32.20 -19.73
CA GLU A 147 18.05 -31.75 -20.38
C GLU A 147 17.86 -31.61 -21.91
N ASP A 148 17.16 -32.55 -22.55
CA ASP A 148 16.86 -32.47 -23.98
C ASP A 148 16.01 -31.23 -24.31
N ILE A 149 15.00 -30.96 -23.48
CA ILE A 149 14.16 -29.75 -23.61
C ILE A 149 15.01 -28.49 -23.44
N LYS A 150 15.95 -28.47 -22.48
CA LYS A 150 16.82 -27.32 -22.24
C LYS A 150 17.73 -27.04 -23.44
N VAL A 151 18.36 -28.08 -24.00
CA VAL A 151 19.22 -27.97 -25.19
C VAL A 151 18.42 -27.48 -26.40
N ALA A 152 17.20 -27.98 -26.60
CA ALA A 152 16.32 -27.52 -27.68
C ALA A 152 15.89 -26.05 -27.50
N VAL A 153 15.61 -25.62 -26.27
CA VAL A 153 15.27 -24.22 -25.97
C VAL A 153 16.47 -23.29 -26.15
N GLU A 154 17.67 -23.70 -25.73
CA GLU A 154 18.89 -22.90 -25.88
C GLU A 154 19.27 -22.75 -27.35
N SER A 155 19.27 -23.84 -28.12
CA SER A 155 19.49 -23.78 -29.57
C SER A 155 18.42 -22.96 -30.30
N PHE A 156 17.15 -23.02 -29.88
CA PHE A 156 16.10 -22.15 -30.42
C PHE A 156 16.36 -20.66 -30.10
N LYS A 157 16.83 -20.34 -28.90
CA LYS A 157 17.17 -18.97 -28.51
C LYS A 157 18.34 -18.41 -29.32
N GLU A 158 19.37 -19.22 -29.55
CA GLU A 158 20.51 -18.82 -30.38
C GLU A 158 20.10 -18.61 -31.84
N ALA A 159 19.33 -19.54 -32.41
CA ALA A 159 18.84 -19.43 -33.79
C ALA A 159 17.92 -18.22 -34.00
N ASN A 160 17.15 -17.83 -32.98
CA ASN A 160 16.22 -16.70 -33.04
C ASN A 160 16.76 -15.44 -32.35
N LYS A 161 18.06 -15.37 -32.06
CA LYS A 161 18.67 -14.24 -31.35
C LYS A 161 18.31 -12.88 -31.97
N ALA A 162 18.38 -12.78 -33.30
CA ALA A 162 18.02 -11.57 -34.03
C ALA A 162 16.53 -11.17 -33.82
N ARG A 163 15.59 -12.13 -33.79
CA ARG A 163 14.18 -11.85 -33.52
C ARG A 163 13.96 -11.38 -32.08
N PHE A 164 14.71 -11.93 -31.12
CA PHE A 164 14.67 -11.46 -29.73
C PHE A 164 15.27 -10.07 -29.56
N GLU A 165 16.33 -9.74 -30.30
CA GLU A 165 16.91 -8.39 -30.34
C GLU A 165 15.91 -7.40 -30.96
N GLU A 166 15.24 -7.76 -32.07
CA GLU A 166 14.18 -6.94 -32.68
C GLU A 166 13.02 -6.69 -31.71
N ILE A 167 12.57 -7.71 -30.96
CA ILE A 167 11.53 -7.54 -29.94
C ILE A 167 11.99 -6.58 -28.83
N LYS A 168 13.25 -6.69 -28.38
CA LYS A 168 13.81 -5.78 -27.37
C LYS A 168 13.86 -4.34 -27.87
N GLU A 169 14.32 -4.13 -29.09
CA GLU A 169 14.37 -2.81 -29.73
C GLU A 169 12.98 -2.21 -29.88
N LYS A 170 11.98 -2.99 -30.32
CA LYS A 170 10.59 -2.52 -30.41
C LYS A 170 10.01 -2.17 -29.04
N HIS A 171 10.27 -2.96 -28.01
CA HIS A 171 9.87 -2.63 -26.64
C HIS A 171 10.55 -1.35 -26.14
N GLU A 172 11.81 -1.13 -26.48
CA GLU A 172 12.55 0.09 -26.13
C GLU A 172 11.99 1.33 -26.86
N ALA A 173 11.73 1.21 -28.16
CA ALA A 173 11.06 2.26 -28.94
C ALA A 173 9.67 2.59 -28.38
N ILE A 174 8.87 1.57 -28.01
CA ILE A 174 7.57 1.77 -27.34
C ILE A 174 7.77 2.51 -26.01
N ARG A 175 8.78 2.14 -25.21
CA ARG A 175 9.08 2.80 -23.93
C ARG A 175 9.43 4.27 -24.10
N GLU A 176 10.28 4.62 -25.06
CA GLU A 176 10.62 6.02 -25.32
C GLU A 176 9.41 6.80 -25.85
N LYS A 177 8.66 6.27 -26.83
CA LYS A 177 7.40 6.92 -27.29
C LYS A 177 6.41 7.15 -26.15
N MET A 178 6.27 6.18 -25.24
CA MET A 178 5.41 6.29 -24.06
C MET A 178 5.93 7.28 -23.02
N LYS A 179 7.24 7.50 -22.95
CA LYS A 179 7.88 8.47 -22.07
C LYS A 179 7.71 9.88 -22.62
N ASP A 180 7.81 10.07 -23.94
CA ASP A 180 7.57 11.34 -24.62
C ASP A 180 6.09 11.75 -24.58
N ALA A 181 5.18 10.79 -24.74
CA ALA A 181 3.73 11.00 -24.61
C ALA A 181 3.26 11.14 -23.15
N ARG A 182 4.17 11.06 -22.17
CA ARG A 182 3.81 11.13 -20.76
C ARG A 182 3.47 12.58 -20.41
N PRO A 183 2.32 12.85 -19.77
CA PRO A 183 1.98 14.21 -19.37
C PRO A 183 3.05 14.73 -18.41
N GLU A 184 3.38 16.01 -18.52
CA GLU A 184 4.33 16.67 -17.64
C GLU A 184 3.97 16.39 -16.20
N LYS A 185 4.96 15.87 -15.46
CA LYS A 185 4.77 15.57 -14.06
C LYS A 185 4.63 16.92 -13.36
N PRO A 186 3.59 17.12 -12.52
CA PRO A 186 3.49 18.35 -11.74
C PRO A 186 4.81 18.59 -11.00
N GLU A 187 5.32 19.81 -11.11
CA GLU A 187 6.56 20.20 -10.46
C GLU A 187 6.43 19.94 -8.97
N ARG A 188 7.36 19.15 -8.44
CA ARG A 188 7.44 18.96 -6.99
C ARG A 188 8.18 20.16 -6.42
N PRO A 189 7.78 20.65 -5.24
CA PRO A 189 8.58 21.63 -4.53
C PRO A 189 10.03 21.13 -4.42
N ALA A 190 10.97 22.04 -4.70
CA ALA A 190 12.39 21.70 -4.70
C ALA A 190 12.81 21.32 -3.28
N LEU A 191 13.42 20.16 -3.12
CA LEU A 191 14.03 19.78 -1.86
C LEU A 191 15.22 20.72 -1.58
N SER A 192 15.41 21.12 -0.32
CA SER A 192 16.63 21.81 0.10
C SER A 192 17.85 20.91 -0.15
N ASP A 193 19.03 21.51 -0.34
CA ASP A 193 20.25 20.74 -0.64
C ASP A 193 20.65 19.80 0.51
N GLU A 194 20.37 20.19 1.75
CA GLU A 194 20.51 19.32 2.92
C GLU A 194 19.61 18.08 2.86
N LEU A 195 18.36 18.23 2.39
CA LEU A 195 17.44 17.11 2.21
C LEU A 195 17.85 16.19 1.07
N LYS A 196 18.35 16.75 -0.03
CA LYS A 196 18.88 15.96 -1.14
C LYS A 196 20.04 15.08 -0.67
N ALA A 197 20.97 15.64 0.10
CA ALA A 197 22.09 14.89 0.69
C ALA A 197 21.60 13.75 1.61
N LYS A 198 20.60 13.99 2.48
CA LYS A 198 20.01 12.93 3.32
C LYS A 198 19.32 11.83 2.49
N VAL A 199 18.63 12.21 1.40
CA VAL A 199 17.98 11.26 0.49
C VAL A 199 19.00 10.41 -0.25
N GLU A 200 20.10 10.98 -0.73
CA GLU A 200 21.18 10.26 -1.42
C GLU A 200 21.84 9.23 -0.50
N VAL A 201 22.24 9.63 0.71
CA VAL A 201 22.79 8.72 1.74
C VAL A 201 21.82 7.56 2.03
N LEU A 202 20.51 7.85 2.09
CA LEU A 202 19.49 6.83 2.31
C LEU A 202 19.34 5.88 1.11
N GLN A 203 19.48 6.38 -0.12
CA GLN A 203 19.46 5.56 -1.33
C GLN A 203 20.66 4.62 -1.39
N GLU A 204 21.86 5.09 -1.05
CA GLU A 204 23.07 4.25 -0.98
C GLU A 204 22.89 3.11 0.01
N LYS A 205 22.45 3.40 1.24
CA LYS A 205 22.16 2.36 2.25
C LYS A 205 21.13 1.33 1.78
N ARG A 206 20.12 1.76 1.01
CA ARG A 206 19.14 0.84 0.42
C ARG A 206 19.75 -0.04 -0.68
N LYS A 207 20.64 0.51 -1.50
CA LYS A 207 21.35 -0.26 -2.54
C LYS A 207 22.22 -1.34 -1.90
N GLU A 208 23.02 -0.98 -0.90
CA GLU A 208 23.84 -1.93 -0.13
C GLU A 208 23.00 -3.06 0.46
N MET A 209 21.85 -2.74 1.07
CA MET A 209 20.93 -3.74 1.61
C MET A 209 20.34 -4.66 0.52
N HIS A 210 20.03 -4.11 -0.65
CA HIS A 210 19.52 -4.90 -1.78
C HIS A 210 20.59 -5.82 -2.37
N GLU A 211 21.85 -5.38 -2.43
CA GLU A 211 22.98 -6.20 -2.86
C GLU A 211 23.24 -7.33 -1.88
N ALA A 212 23.29 -7.05 -0.58
CA ALA A 212 23.43 -8.08 0.45
C ALA A 212 22.28 -9.11 0.41
N GLN A 213 21.04 -8.67 0.14
CA GLN A 213 19.91 -9.58 -0.02
C GLN A 213 20.04 -10.44 -1.28
N LYS A 214 20.59 -9.89 -2.37
CA LYS A 214 20.83 -10.62 -3.62
C LYS A 214 21.89 -11.70 -3.43
N GLU A 215 22.98 -11.39 -2.71
CA GLU A 215 24.03 -12.35 -2.34
C GLU A 215 23.47 -13.47 -1.45
N LEU A 216 22.69 -13.13 -0.41
CA LEU A 216 22.00 -14.13 0.40
C LEU A 216 21.16 -15.06 -0.49
N HIS A 217 20.36 -14.50 -1.41
CA HIS A 217 19.52 -15.30 -2.28
C HIS A 217 20.32 -16.19 -3.24
N GLN A 218 21.54 -15.79 -3.63
CA GLN A 218 22.43 -16.66 -4.40
C GLN A 218 22.94 -17.82 -3.56
N ASN A 219 23.42 -17.56 -2.34
CA ASN A 219 23.95 -18.58 -1.43
C ASN A 219 22.88 -19.61 -1.00
N LEU A 220 21.62 -19.17 -0.88
CA LEU A 220 20.51 -20.07 -0.51
C LEU A 220 20.14 -21.08 -1.61
N LYS A 221 20.55 -20.89 -2.88
CA LYS A 221 20.10 -21.74 -4.00
C LYS A 221 20.52 -23.21 -3.83
N GLU A 222 21.71 -23.45 -3.28
CA GLU A 222 22.29 -24.79 -3.16
C GLU A 222 22.37 -25.27 -1.70
N ALA A 223 22.04 -24.41 -0.73
CA ALA A 223 22.06 -24.72 0.69
C ALA A 223 20.93 -25.68 1.12
N SER A 224 21.20 -26.53 2.12
CA SER A 224 20.23 -27.42 2.74
C SER A 224 19.16 -26.65 3.54
N GLU A 225 18.04 -27.27 3.92
CA GLU A 225 16.99 -26.58 4.67
C GLU A 225 17.43 -26.05 6.04
N GLU A 226 18.39 -26.74 6.68
CA GLU A 226 18.96 -26.33 7.96
C GLU A 226 19.91 -25.15 7.78
N ASP A 227 20.85 -25.25 6.81
CA ASP A 227 21.78 -24.17 6.47
C ASP A 227 21.05 -22.90 6.00
N ARG A 228 19.95 -23.05 5.24
CA ARG A 228 19.10 -21.92 4.84
C ARG A 228 18.52 -21.18 6.03
N LYS A 229 18.09 -21.89 7.08
CA LYS A 229 17.53 -21.27 8.28
C LYS A 229 18.61 -20.51 9.05
N GLU A 230 19.79 -21.11 9.18
CA GLU A 230 20.95 -20.48 9.84
C GLU A 230 21.41 -19.22 9.08
N MET A 231 21.65 -19.32 7.77
CA MET A 231 22.03 -18.18 6.93
C MET A 231 21.00 -17.03 6.97
N ILE A 232 19.70 -17.35 7.04
CA ILE A 232 18.65 -16.34 7.16
C ILE A 232 18.65 -15.71 8.57
N ALA A 233 18.90 -16.49 9.62
CA ALA A 233 18.98 -15.99 10.99
C ALA A 233 20.17 -15.02 11.15
N ASP A 234 21.34 -15.45 10.70
CA ASP A 234 22.58 -14.66 10.74
C ASP A 234 22.44 -13.38 9.92
N PHE A 235 21.86 -13.48 8.70
CA PHE A 235 21.61 -12.31 7.87
C PHE A 235 20.65 -11.32 8.53
N LYS A 236 19.59 -11.81 9.18
CA LYS A 236 18.64 -10.96 9.90
C LYS A 236 19.29 -10.27 11.09
N GLU A 237 20.12 -10.99 11.84
CA GLU A 237 20.84 -10.44 13.00
C GLU A 237 21.87 -9.39 12.57
N ALA A 238 22.72 -9.73 11.60
CA ALA A 238 23.76 -8.84 11.08
C ALA A 238 23.21 -7.55 10.45
N ASN A 239 22.02 -7.62 9.82
CA ASN A 239 21.41 -6.47 9.15
C ASN A 239 20.29 -5.78 9.94
N LYS A 240 19.97 -6.25 11.15
CA LYS A 240 18.92 -5.67 11.99
C LYS A 240 19.14 -4.18 12.24
N ALA A 241 20.36 -3.81 12.62
CA ALA A 241 20.73 -2.42 12.88
C ALA A 241 20.61 -1.54 11.62
N LYS A 242 21.10 -2.03 10.47
CA LYS A 242 20.99 -1.32 9.18
C LYS A 242 19.52 -1.12 8.78
N HIS A 243 18.66 -2.11 8.98
CA HIS A 243 17.24 -2.01 8.66
C HIS A 243 16.52 -1.00 9.56
N GLU A 244 16.77 -1.01 10.87
CA GLU A 244 16.21 -0.01 11.78
C GLU A 244 16.72 1.40 11.47
N GLU A 245 18.00 1.55 11.11
CA GLU A 245 18.57 2.85 10.72
C GLU A 245 17.96 3.38 9.40
N ILE A 246 17.76 2.52 8.39
CA ILE A 246 17.07 2.91 7.15
C ILE A 246 15.64 3.34 7.46
N LYS A 247 14.98 2.63 8.38
CA LYS A 247 13.59 2.92 8.77
C LYS A 247 13.47 4.25 9.51
N SER A 248 14.34 4.53 10.48
CA SER A 248 14.35 5.80 11.21
C SER A 248 14.65 6.96 10.28
N LYS A 249 15.72 6.88 9.48
CA LYS A 249 16.10 7.91 8.51
C LYS A 249 15.03 8.13 7.45
N THR A 250 14.35 7.06 7.01
CA THR A 250 13.20 7.20 6.08
C THR A 250 12.05 7.95 6.72
N LYS A 251 11.80 7.76 8.02
CA LYS A 251 10.74 8.47 8.74
C LYS A 251 11.10 9.95 8.90
N GLU A 252 12.31 10.26 9.33
CA GLU A 252 12.83 11.62 9.47
C GLU A 252 12.75 12.38 8.14
N VAL A 253 13.30 11.82 7.05
CA VAL A 253 13.24 12.45 5.72
C VAL A 253 11.79 12.67 5.27
N LYS A 254 10.86 11.74 5.56
CA LYS A 254 9.44 11.93 5.22
C LYS A 254 8.80 13.04 6.04
N GLU A 255 9.13 13.17 7.32
CA GLU A 255 8.63 14.22 8.18
C GLU A 255 9.16 15.59 7.74
N GLU A 256 10.44 15.69 7.41
CA GLU A 256 11.03 16.93 6.89
C GLU A 256 10.43 17.33 5.53
N ILE A 257 10.22 16.38 4.62
CA ILE A 257 9.53 16.63 3.33
C ILE A 257 8.09 17.10 3.57
N ARG A 258 7.37 16.48 4.51
CA ARG A 258 5.99 16.90 4.84
C ARG A 258 5.97 18.31 5.41
N ALA A 259 6.89 18.64 6.30
CA ALA A 259 6.99 19.98 6.87
C ALA A 259 7.22 21.03 5.76
N LEU A 260 8.11 20.77 4.79
CA LEU A 260 8.32 21.67 3.65
C LEU A 260 7.08 21.81 2.76
N VAL A 261 6.44 20.68 2.42
CA VAL A 261 5.22 20.70 1.60
C VAL A 261 4.09 21.42 2.32
N GLU A 262 3.95 21.28 3.64
CA GLU A 262 2.96 22.01 4.41
C GLU A 262 3.28 23.52 4.42
N THR A 263 4.54 23.91 4.56
CA THR A 263 4.92 25.33 4.52
C THR A 263 4.76 25.99 3.15
N GLU A 264 4.94 25.24 2.06
CA GLU A 264 4.89 25.76 0.68
C GLU A 264 3.50 25.57 0.04
N ALA A 265 2.81 24.44 0.26
CA ALA A 265 1.53 24.11 -0.37
C ALA A 265 0.30 24.45 0.48
N THR A 266 0.40 24.58 1.81
CA THR A 266 -0.76 25.03 2.62
C THR A 266 -0.79 26.54 2.88
N ARG A 267 0.22 27.28 2.39
CA ARG A 267 0.21 28.75 2.34
C ARG A 267 -0.29 29.33 1.01
N THR A 268 -0.57 28.48 0.03
CA THR A 268 -1.35 28.83 -1.18
C THR A 268 -2.80 28.39 -1.02
N SER A 269 -3.42 28.88 0.05
CA SER A 269 -4.87 29.07 0.14
C SER A 269 -5.08 30.58 0.11
N ASP A 270 -5.55 31.11 -1.02
CA ASP A 270 -6.66 32.09 -1.15
C ASP A 270 -7.11 32.72 0.18
N LEU A 271 -7.20 34.03 0.39
CA LEU A 271 -7.84 35.07 -0.46
C LEU A 271 -8.97 34.56 -1.36
#